data_AF-A0A932PSD0-F1
#
_entry.id   AF-A0A932PSD0-F1
#
_cell.length_a   1.000
_cell.length_b   1.000
_cell.length_c   1.000
_cell.angle_alpha   90.00
_cell.angle_beta   90.00
_cell.angle_gamma   90.00
#
_symmetry.space_group_name_H-M   'P 1'
#
loop_
_entity.id
_entity.type
_entity.pdbx_description
1 polymer ?
#
loop_
_entity_poly.entity_id
_entity_poly.type
_entity_poly.pdbx_seq_one_letter_code
_entity_poly.pdbx_strand_id
1 'polypeptide(L)'
;MDHPDLEGQFAVNEELQNIARDTGIPLVVTRDVHYIHADDAEACDIMECIGLGTTVPEHRARSLTNVDRSFGTVAHIESRWRHVPEALANTIKIAERVNIEIPLNVWHFPPIEIPAGKTADQELREQAYAGLAALIPDVTDEMRGRMEYELGIITTKGYAPYFLAVADYIKWARAAGIVTTTRGSAAGSLVSYAIGIVAVNPLFFKLPFERFLNPFRPSPPDVDGDFADDRRDEVIAYVTQKYGKDRVAQIITFGTMMARASVRDAGRALGLAYGFCDRVAKLIPFGTQGFGMTIERALKESPDLKKMYEEQPEVHQLLDIAQKIEGCARHTSIHAAGVVIAPRPLTEFTPVQYEVGGTKLTTQYEMYSVEKAGILKMDFLGIRNLSILGNAVKLVRERYGTEIDLEKIPWDDKKTYEMLARGETGGTFQLGGAGMTRYLKELKPTNIFDIMAMVALFRPGP
;
A
#
# COMPACT_ATOMS: atom_id res chain seq x y z
N MET A 1 29.82 -9.97 23.46
CA MET A 1 29.64 -9.11 22.26
C MET A 1 30.96 -8.44 21.91
N ASP A 2 31.14 -8.08 20.65
CA ASP A 2 32.36 -7.48 20.10
C ASP A 2 32.34 -5.93 20.13
N HIS A 3 32.24 -5.36 21.33
CA HIS A 3 32.25 -3.91 21.58
C HIS A 3 33.30 -3.56 22.65
N PRO A 4 34.59 -3.49 22.29
CA PRO A 4 35.66 -3.26 23.26
C PRO A 4 35.58 -1.88 23.93
N ASP A 5 34.98 -0.90 23.25
CA ASP A 5 34.84 0.46 23.75
C ASP A 5 33.66 0.62 24.75
N LEU A 6 32.82 -0.41 24.86
CA LEU A 6 31.73 -0.43 25.84
C LEU A 6 32.31 -0.76 27.23
N GLU A 7 32.13 0.16 28.17
CA GLU A 7 32.58 0.00 29.55
C GLU A 7 32.06 -1.31 30.17
N GLY A 8 32.94 -2.09 30.80
CA GLY A 8 32.61 -3.38 31.41
C GLY A 8 32.43 -4.55 30.46
N GLN A 9 32.41 -4.35 29.13
CA GLN A 9 32.14 -5.43 28.16
C GLN A 9 33.19 -6.55 28.19
N PHE A 10 34.46 -6.24 28.47
CA PHE A 10 35.51 -7.25 28.64
C PHE A 10 35.28 -8.16 29.84
N ALA A 11 34.93 -7.58 31.00
CA ALA A 11 34.64 -8.35 32.21
C ALA A 11 33.42 -9.26 32.00
N VAL A 12 32.35 -8.73 31.38
CA VAL A 12 31.18 -9.53 31.01
C VAL A 12 31.54 -10.65 30.05
N ASN A 13 32.37 -10.40 29.03
CA ASN A 13 32.81 -11.44 28.10
C ASN A 13 33.65 -12.53 28.78
N GLU A 14 34.45 -12.19 29.79
CA GLU A 14 35.24 -13.15 30.57
C GLU A 14 34.33 -14.03 31.45
N GLU A 15 33.36 -13.43 32.14
CA GLU A 15 32.38 -14.18 32.92
C GLU A 15 31.53 -15.10 32.05
N LEU A 16 31.10 -14.64 30.86
CA LEU A 16 30.39 -15.49 29.89
C LEU A 16 31.24 -16.67 29.42
N GLN A 17 32.55 -16.49 29.27
CA GLN A 17 33.47 -17.59 28.97
C GLN A 17 33.59 -18.59 30.12
N ASN A 18 33.59 -18.12 31.37
CA ASN A 18 33.55 -19.00 32.54
C ASN A 18 32.27 -19.82 32.58
N ILE A 19 31.11 -19.18 32.40
CA ILE A 19 29.81 -19.85 32.33
C ILE A 19 29.78 -20.87 31.19
N ALA A 20 30.30 -20.52 30.01
CA ALA A 20 30.38 -21.45 28.88
C ALA A 20 31.23 -22.69 29.20
N ARG A 21 32.36 -22.52 29.91
CA ARG A 21 33.20 -23.64 30.36
C ARG A 21 32.49 -24.52 31.38
N ASP A 22 31.80 -23.92 32.35
CA ASP A 22 31.12 -24.65 33.42
C ASP A 22 29.87 -25.40 32.92
N THR A 23 29.17 -24.84 31.94
CA THR A 23 27.91 -25.38 31.42
C THR A 23 28.07 -26.21 30.14
N GLY A 24 29.18 -26.06 29.43
CA GLY A 24 29.40 -26.64 28.10
C GLY A 24 28.59 -25.98 26.98
N ILE A 25 27.95 -24.82 27.22
CA ILE A 25 27.18 -24.10 26.21
C ILE A 25 28.14 -23.38 25.24
N PRO A 26 28.08 -23.62 23.91
CA PRO A 26 28.99 -22.97 22.96
C PRO A 26 28.76 -21.45 22.85
N LEU A 27 29.86 -20.71 22.77
CA LEU A 27 29.84 -19.25 22.56
C LEU A 27 29.66 -18.88 21.09
N VAL A 28 29.14 -17.67 20.86
CA VAL A 28 29.00 -17.06 19.53
C VAL A 28 29.36 -15.59 19.63
N VAL A 29 30.13 -15.10 18.65
CA VAL A 29 30.49 -13.67 18.57
C VAL A 29 29.49 -12.92 17.71
N THR A 30 29.02 -11.78 18.19
CA THR A 30 28.18 -10.82 17.46
C THR A 30 28.64 -9.39 17.75
N ARG A 31 28.26 -8.45 16.88
CA ARG A 31 28.66 -7.03 16.93
C ARG A 31 27.47 -6.06 17.03
N ASP A 32 26.28 -6.58 17.36
CA ASP A 32 25.05 -5.77 17.56
C ASP A 32 24.93 -4.60 16.58
N VAL A 33 24.97 -4.91 15.27
CA VAL A 33 25.19 -3.92 14.22
C VAL A 33 23.94 -3.05 14.04
N HIS A 34 24.12 -1.72 14.02
CA HIS A 34 23.04 -0.74 13.85
C HIS A 34 23.17 0.10 12.58
N TYR A 35 24.38 0.18 11.99
CA TYR A 35 24.67 0.96 10.80
C TYR A 35 25.82 0.35 10.00
N ILE A 36 26.03 0.79 8.75
CA ILE A 36 26.98 0.13 7.84
C ILE A 36 28.40 0.63 8.10
N HIS A 37 28.63 1.95 8.07
CA HIS A 37 29.97 2.52 8.17
C HIS A 37 30.18 3.26 9.50
N ALA A 38 31.40 3.30 10.02
CA ALA A 38 31.69 3.93 11.30
C ALA A 38 31.31 5.43 11.34
N ASP A 39 31.37 6.12 10.19
CA ASP A 39 30.97 7.52 10.04
C ASP A 39 29.44 7.73 9.99
N ASP A 40 28.63 6.66 10.01
CA ASP A 40 27.16 6.75 10.13
C ASP A 40 26.69 6.86 11.59
N ALA A 41 27.60 6.79 12.56
CA ALA A 41 27.26 6.83 13.98
C ALA A 41 26.43 8.08 14.36
N GLU A 42 26.83 9.26 13.87
CA GLU A 42 26.10 10.52 14.11
C GLU A 42 24.68 10.48 13.52
N ALA A 43 24.53 9.92 12.31
CA ALA A 43 23.22 9.77 11.68
C ALA A 43 22.33 8.80 12.46
N CYS A 44 22.89 7.71 13.01
CA CYS A 44 22.16 6.77 13.86
C CYS A 44 21.66 7.42 15.16
N ASP A 45 22.50 8.21 15.83
CA ASP A 45 22.11 8.94 17.05
C ASP A 45 21.02 9.98 16.78
N ILE A 46 21.10 10.64 15.63
CA ILE A 46 20.07 11.58 15.19
C ILE A 46 18.75 10.87 14.89
N MET A 47 18.78 9.71 14.24
CA MET A 47 17.59 8.87 14.05
C MET A 47 16.96 8.46 15.39
N GLU A 48 17.77 8.10 16.38
CA GLU A 48 17.30 7.78 17.73
C GLU A 48 16.67 9.00 18.41
N CYS A 49 17.32 10.17 18.36
CA CYS A 49 16.80 11.42 18.89
C CYS A 49 15.46 11.81 18.24
N ILE A 50 15.33 11.63 16.92
CA ILE A 50 14.08 11.84 16.19
C ILE A 50 12.97 10.92 16.70
N GLY A 51 13.28 9.63 16.92
CA GLY A 51 12.32 8.65 17.44
C GLY A 51 11.90 8.91 18.88
N LEU A 52 12.82 9.35 19.74
CA LEU A 52 12.57 9.68 21.15
C LEU A 52 11.97 11.08 21.34
N GLY A 53 11.99 11.93 20.33
CA GLY A 53 11.52 13.32 20.44
C GLY A 53 12.42 14.21 21.30
N THR A 54 13.74 13.95 21.30
CA THR A 54 14.75 14.70 22.06
C THR A 54 15.82 15.27 21.12
N THR A 55 16.85 15.89 21.70
CA THR A 55 17.98 16.47 20.97
C THR A 55 19.29 15.76 21.35
N VAL A 56 20.26 15.77 20.45
CA VAL A 56 21.60 15.18 20.69
C VAL A 56 22.25 15.74 21.97
N PRO A 57 22.20 17.06 22.27
CA PRO A 57 22.72 17.57 23.54
C PRO A 57 22.06 16.96 24.78
N GLU A 58 20.75 16.70 24.74
CA GLU A 58 19.99 16.13 25.86
C GLU A 58 20.19 14.61 25.99
N HIS A 59 20.34 13.90 24.86
CA HIS A 59 20.48 12.45 24.81
C HIS A 59 21.93 11.95 24.96
N ARG A 60 22.92 12.84 24.99
CA ARG A 60 24.36 12.50 24.95
C ARG A 60 24.79 11.40 25.95
N ALA A 61 24.21 11.36 27.16
CA ALA A 61 24.53 10.34 28.16
C ALA A 61 24.04 8.92 27.81
N ARG A 62 23.11 8.80 26.85
CA ARG A 62 22.53 7.56 26.34
C ARG A 62 22.83 7.33 24.86
N SER A 63 23.65 8.20 24.25
CA SER A 63 23.98 8.16 22.83
C SER A 63 24.63 6.83 22.46
N LEU A 64 24.16 6.26 21.36
CA LEU A 64 24.73 5.05 20.75
C LEU A 64 26.12 5.31 20.13
N THR A 65 26.54 6.57 19.97
CA THR A 65 27.86 6.93 19.41
C THR A 65 29.04 6.67 20.35
N ASN A 66 28.80 6.41 21.63
CA ASN A 66 29.88 6.13 22.59
C ASN A 66 30.63 4.82 22.26
N VAL A 67 30.09 4.00 21.36
CA VAL A 67 30.66 2.73 20.91
C VAL A 67 30.41 2.56 19.41
N ASP A 68 31.40 2.07 18.67
CA ASP A 68 31.22 1.74 17.25
C ASP A 68 30.34 0.49 17.07
N ARG A 69 29.14 0.68 16.50
CA ARG A 69 28.17 -0.37 16.11
C ARG A 69 28.03 -0.54 14.59
N SER A 70 29.07 -0.15 13.83
CA SER A 70 29.14 -0.35 12.38
C SER A 70 29.27 -1.83 12.00
N PHE A 71 29.09 -2.14 10.71
CA PHE A 71 29.36 -3.45 10.16
C PHE A 71 30.88 -3.71 10.09
N GLY A 72 31.41 -4.42 11.09
CA GLY A 72 32.84 -4.71 11.22
C GLY A 72 33.36 -5.70 10.17
N THR A 73 34.63 -5.55 9.77
CA THR A 73 35.26 -6.50 8.83
C THR A 73 35.66 -7.81 9.51
N VAL A 74 35.66 -8.91 8.75
CA VAL A 74 36.05 -10.24 9.26
C VAL A 74 37.42 -10.21 9.91
N ALA A 75 38.43 -9.67 9.21
CA ALA A 75 39.81 -9.60 9.72
C ALA A 75 39.92 -8.83 11.05
N HIS A 76 39.11 -7.78 11.21
CA HIS A 76 39.11 -6.98 12.43
C HIS A 76 38.50 -7.76 13.61
N ILE A 77 37.36 -8.43 13.39
CA ILE A 77 36.70 -9.26 14.41
C ILE A 77 37.60 -10.46 14.78
N GLU A 78 38.15 -11.16 13.78
CA GLU A 78 39.09 -12.27 13.98
C GLU A 78 40.31 -11.84 14.79
N SER A 79 40.86 -10.66 14.53
CA SER A 79 42.04 -10.16 15.24
C SER A 79 41.80 -10.00 16.74
N ARG A 80 40.58 -9.64 17.15
CA ARG A 80 40.19 -9.50 18.55
C ARG A 80 39.83 -10.81 19.22
N TRP A 81 39.17 -11.71 18.47
CA TRP A 81 38.64 -12.97 19.01
C TRP A 81 39.58 -14.17 18.80
N ARG A 82 40.87 -13.95 18.51
CA ARG A 82 41.89 -15.01 18.38
C ARG A 82 42.01 -15.94 19.59
N HIS A 83 41.63 -15.46 20.77
CA HIS A 83 41.68 -16.21 22.02
C HIS A 83 40.49 -17.19 22.17
N VAL A 84 39.41 -17.02 21.38
CA VAL A 84 38.24 -17.91 21.35
C VAL A 84 37.80 -18.19 19.89
N PRO A 85 38.64 -18.87 19.09
CA PRO A 85 38.37 -19.08 17.66
C PRO A 85 37.09 -19.90 17.41
N GLU A 86 36.71 -20.76 18.35
CA GLU A 86 35.47 -21.54 18.32
C GLU A 86 34.21 -20.67 18.29
N ALA A 87 34.22 -19.52 18.98
CA ALA A 87 33.07 -18.62 19.01
C ALA A 87 32.82 -17.96 17.64
N LEU A 88 33.88 -17.73 16.87
CA LEU A 88 33.80 -17.28 15.49
C LEU A 88 33.30 -18.41 14.59
N ALA A 89 33.88 -19.61 14.70
CA ALA A 89 33.48 -20.77 13.91
C ALA A 89 32.00 -21.14 14.13
N ASN A 90 31.47 -20.92 15.34
CA ASN A 90 30.07 -21.18 15.65
C ASN A 90 29.10 -20.23 14.92
N THR A 91 29.52 -19.02 14.52
CA THR A 91 28.68 -18.13 13.69
C THR A 91 28.38 -18.76 12.33
N ILE A 92 29.40 -19.37 11.70
CA ILE A 92 29.29 -20.10 10.42
C ILE A 92 28.44 -21.36 10.60
N LYS A 93 28.71 -22.16 11.65
CA LYS A 93 27.90 -23.36 11.93
C LYS A 93 26.43 -23.04 12.13
N ILE A 94 26.10 -21.90 12.76
CA ILE A 94 24.71 -21.46 12.92
C ILE A 94 24.14 -21.08 11.55
N ALA A 95 24.86 -20.26 10.77
CA ALA A 95 24.42 -19.85 9.44
C ALA A 95 24.16 -21.06 8.51
N GLU A 96 25.06 -22.05 8.51
CA GLU A 96 24.92 -23.29 7.70
C GLU A 96 23.74 -24.17 8.14
N ARG A 97 23.30 -24.06 9.40
CA ARG A 97 22.14 -24.81 9.92
C ARG A 97 20.80 -24.15 9.61
N VAL A 98 20.80 -22.86 9.28
CA VAL A 98 19.58 -22.09 9.02
C VAL A 98 19.27 -22.13 7.52
N ASN A 99 18.33 -22.98 7.12
CA ASN A 99 17.76 -22.99 5.79
C ASN A 99 16.27 -22.62 5.86
N ILE A 100 15.94 -21.36 5.56
CA ILE A 100 14.57 -20.85 5.55
C ILE A 100 14.19 -20.56 4.09
N GLU A 101 13.22 -21.30 3.57
CA GLU A 101 12.65 -21.07 2.25
C GLU A 101 11.31 -20.35 2.37
N ILE A 102 11.23 -19.13 1.84
CA ILE A 102 10.00 -18.35 1.80
C ILE A 102 9.45 -18.44 0.36
N PRO A 103 8.36 -19.18 0.11
CA PRO A 103 7.78 -19.26 -1.23
C PRO A 103 7.19 -17.90 -1.60
N LEU A 104 7.71 -17.28 -2.65
CA LEU A 104 7.23 -16.00 -3.16
C LEU A 104 6.34 -16.19 -4.39
N ASN A 105 5.31 -15.36 -4.51
CA ASN A 105 4.36 -15.32 -5.64
C ASN A 105 3.48 -16.58 -5.77
N VAL A 106 3.21 -17.26 -4.66
CA VAL A 106 2.23 -18.35 -4.57
C VAL A 106 0.93 -17.77 -4.02
N TRP A 107 -0.10 -17.67 -4.85
CA TRP A 107 -1.33 -16.96 -4.46
C TRP A 107 -2.26 -17.82 -3.60
N HIS A 108 -2.76 -17.21 -2.54
CA HIS A 108 -3.70 -17.77 -1.59
C HIS A 108 -4.96 -16.90 -1.54
N PHE A 109 -6.12 -17.51 -1.77
CA PHE A 109 -7.40 -16.81 -1.84
C PHE A 109 -8.23 -16.99 -0.58
N PRO A 110 -9.20 -16.09 -0.33
CA PRO A 110 -10.10 -16.21 0.82
C PRO A 110 -10.84 -17.56 0.88
N PRO A 111 -11.18 -18.04 2.08
CA PRO A 111 -11.94 -19.27 2.24
C PRO A 111 -13.41 -18.99 1.92
N ILE A 112 -13.85 -19.34 0.71
CA ILE A 112 -15.25 -19.16 0.28
C ILE A 112 -16.11 -20.34 0.72
N GLU A 113 -17.28 -20.04 1.27
CA GLU A 113 -18.31 -21.03 1.53
C GLU A 113 -18.90 -21.50 0.20
N ILE A 114 -18.68 -22.76 -0.14
CA ILE A 114 -19.18 -23.40 -1.36
C ILE A 114 -20.17 -24.49 -0.95
N PRO A 115 -21.34 -24.61 -1.62
CA PRO A 115 -22.28 -25.68 -1.34
C PRO A 115 -21.63 -27.08 -1.40
N ALA A 116 -22.05 -27.98 -0.50
CA ALA A 116 -21.48 -29.31 -0.39
C ALA A 116 -21.52 -30.06 -1.74
N GLY A 117 -20.36 -30.59 -2.16
CA GLY A 117 -20.22 -31.33 -3.42
C GLY A 117 -19.93 -30.47 -4.66
N LYS A 118 -19.80 -29.15 -4.52
CA LYS A 118 -19.40 -28.25 -5.62
C LYS A 118 -17.97 -27.74 -5.48
N THR A 119 -17.36 -27.38 -6.60
CA THR A 119 -16.10 -26.62 -6.64
C THR A 119 -16.37 -25.11 -6.78
N ALA A 120 -15.36 -24.28 -6.49
CA ALA A 120 -15.45 -22.83 -6.67
C ALA A 120 -15.77 -22.45 -8.14
N ASP A 121 -15.20 -23.18 -9.09
CA ASP A 121 -15.42 -22.94 -10.53
C ASP A 121 -16.87 -23.25 -10.94
N GLN A 122 -17.44 -24.33 -10.40
CA GLN A 122 -18.84 -24.69 -10.64
C GLN A 122 -19.80 -23.64 -10.06
N GLU A 123 -19.54 -23.20 -8.82
CA GLU A 123 -20.34 -22.16 -8.17
C GLU A 123 -20.25 -20.83 -8.91
N LEU A 124 -19.04 -20.39 -9.31
CA LEU A 124 -18.86 -19.18 -10.09
C LEU A 124 -19.61 -19.25 -11.43
N ARG A 125 -19.52 -20.39 -12.12
CA ARG A 125 -20.21 -20.62 -13.39
C ARG A 125 -21.72 -20.49 -13.22
N GLU A 126 -22.31 -21.16 -12.23
CA GLU A 126 -23.75 -21.09 -11.98
C GLU A 126 -24.20 -19.65 -11.66
N GLN A 127 -23.48 -18.94 -10.77
CA GLN A 127 -23.79 -17.54 -10.45
C GLN A 127 -23.66 -16.62 -11.67
N ALA A 128 -22.65 -16.82 -12.52
CA ALA A 128 -22.43 -16.01 -13.71
C ALA A 128 -23.55 -16.20 -14.75
N TYR A 129 -24.00 -17.44 -15.00
CA TYR A 129 -25.12 -17.68 -15.92
C TYR A 129 -26.45 -17.17 -15.37
N ALA A 130 -26.72 -17.41 -14.09
CA ALA A 130 -27.94 -16.93 -13.44
C ALA A 130 -28.00 -15.40 -13.43
N GLY A 131 -26.88 -14.74 -13.08
CA GLY A 131 -26.77 -13.29 -13.06
C GLY A 131 -26.88 -12.66 -14.45
N LEU A 132 -26.25 -13.27 -15.46
CA LEU A 132 -26.37 -12.80 -16.85
C LEU A 132 -27.81 -12.86 -17.35
N ALA A 133 -28.53 -13.95 -17.07
CA ALA A 133 -29.93 -14.11 -17.46
C ALA A 133 -30.87 -13.13 -16.72
N ALA A 134 -30.54 -12.76 -15.48
CA ALA A 134 -31.29 -11.76 -14.72
C ALA A 134 -31.07 -10.33 -15.25
N LEU A 135 -29.86 -10.02 -15.72
CA LEU A 135 -29.49 -8.69 -16.23
C LEU A 135 -29.91 -8.48 -17.69
N ILE A 136 -29.86 -9.53 -18.51
CA ILE A 136 -30.08 -9.47 -19.96
C ILE A 136 -31.10 -10.55 -20.35
N PRO A 137 -32.35 -10.16 -20.67
CA PRO A 137 -33.39 -11.11 -21.09
C PRO A 137 -33.01 -11.92 -22.35
N ASP A 138 -32.36 -11.27 -23.31
CA ASP A 138 -31.97 -11.87 -24.60
C ASP A 138 -30.45 -12.08 -24.68
N VAL A 139 -29.96 -13.12 -24.00
CA VAL A 139 -28.53 -13.48 -24.03
C VAL A 139 -28.15 -14.00 -25.43
N THR A 140 -27.30 -13.25 -26.14
CA THR A 140 -26.83 -13.60 -27.50
C THR A 140 -25.76 -14.69 -27.50
N ASP A 141 -25.52 -15.31 -28.66
CA ASP A 141 -24.43 -16.29 -28.81
C ASP A 141 -23.04 -15.67 -28.58
N GLU A 142 -22.86 -14.39 -28.93
CA GLU A 142 -21.65 -13.64 -28.64
C GLU A 142 -21.41 -13.53 -27.12
N MET A 143 -22.46 -13.21 -26.34
CA MET A 143 -22.39 -13.16 -24.88
C MET A 143 -22.06 -14.51 -24.27
N ARG A 144 -22.67 -15.60 -24.76
CA ARG A 144 -22.36 -16.96 -24.30
C ARG A 144 -20.92 -17.34 -24.62
N GLY A 145 -20.46 -17.06 -25.84
CA GLY A 145 -19.08 -17.30 -26.26
C GLY A 145 -18.07 -16.54 -25.39
N ARG A 146 -18.35 -15.26 -25.10
CA ARG A 146 -17.53 -14.44 -24.19
C ARG A 146 -17.53 -15.00 -22.77
N MET A 147 -18.69 -15.39 -22.24
CA MET A 147 -18.83 -15.97 -20.90
C MET A 147 -18.01 -17.26 -20.74
N GLU A 148 -18.10 -18.19 -21.70
CA GLU A 148 -17.33 -19.45 -21.67
C GLU A 148 -15.82 -19.21 -21.73
N TYR A 149 -15.38 -18.29 -22.59
CA TYR A 149 -13.98 -17.91 -22.70
C TYR A 149 -13.42 -17.35 -21.38
N GLU A 150 -14.14 -16.40 -20.77
CA GLU A 150 -13.71 -15.81 -19.50
C GLU A 150 -13.69 -16.85 -18.36
N LEU A 151 -14.76 -17.64 -18.21
CA LEU A 151 -14.84 -18.70 -17.20
C LEU A 151 -13.74 -19.76 -17.38
N GLY A 152 -13.41 -20.13 -18.62
CA GLY A 152 -12.33 -21.07 -18.92
C GLY A 152 -10.96 -20.55 -18.46
N ILE A 153 -10.68 -19.25 -18.68
CA ILE A 153 -9.44 -18.62 -18.22
C ILE A 153 -9.41 -18.54 -16.69
N ILE A 154 -10.51 -18.12 -16.05
CA ILE A 154 -10.60 -18.01 -14.59
C ILE A 154 -10.37 -19.37 -13.92
N THR A 155 -10.98 -20.42 -14.48
CA THR A 155 -10.83 -21.82 -14.01
C THR A 155 -9.38 -22.28 -14.15
N THR A 156 -8.77 -22.07 -15.32
CA THR A 156 -7.37 -22.48 -15.58
C THR A 156 -6.38 -21.80 -14.62
N LYS A 157 -6.67 -20.56 -14.22
CA LYS A 157 -5.85 -19.79 -13.27
C LYS A 157 -6.15 -20.09 -11.81
N GLY A 158 -7.26 -20.77 -11.50
CA GLY A 158 -7.71 -21.03 -10.13
C GLY A 158 -8.22 -19.78 -9.41
N TYR A 159 -8.74 -18.79 -10.15
CA TYR A 159 -9.16 -17.49 -9.59
C TYR A 159 -10.65 -17.44 -9.21
N ALA A 160 -11.40 -18.53 -9.36
CA ALA A 160 -12.82 -18.55 -8.99
C ALA A 160 -13.10 -18.13 -7.54
N PRO A 161 -12.33 -18.57 -6.51
CA PRO A 161 -12.54 -18.12 -5.13
C PRO A 161 -12.39 -16.60 -4.98
N TYR A 162 -11.49 -15.98 -5.74
CA TYR A 162 -11.31 -14.53 -5.72
C TYR A 162 -12.55 -13.79 -6.24
N PHE A 163 -13.07 -14.18 -7.40
CA PHE A 163 -14.29 -13.56 -7.96
C PHE A 163 -15.49 -13.70 -7.03
N LEU A 164 -15.64 -14.88 -6.41
CA LEU A 164 -16.70 -15.12 -5.43
C LEU A 164 -16.53 -14.24 -4.18
N ALA A 165 -15.30 -14.08 -3.67
CA ALA A 165 -15.00 -13.21 -2.53
C ALA A 165 -15.39 -11.76 -2.82
N VAL A 166 -14.99 -11.26 -3.99
CA VAL A 166 -15.23 -9.88 -4.44
C VAL A 166 -16.71 -9.62 -4.65
N ALA A 167 -17.40 -10.53 -5.33
CA ALA A 167 -18.84 -10.43 -5.54
C ALA A 167 -19.61 -10.43 -4.22
N ASP A 168 -19.16 -11.21 -3.23
CA ASP A 168 -19.84 -11.33 -1.94
C ASP A 168 -19.88 -10.01 -1.16
N TYR A 169 -18.74 -9.37 -0.90
CA TYR A 169 -18.74 -8.12 -0.12
C TYR A 169 -19.36 -6.95 -0.89
N ILE A 170 -19.30 -6.95 -2.24
CA ILE A 170 -19.98 -5.94 -3.05
C ILE A 170 -21.50 -6.12 -2.97
N LYS A 171 -22.01 -7.35 -3.13
CA LYS A 171 -23.45 -7.65 -2.98
C LYS A 171 -23.93 -7.29 -1.57
N TRP A 172 -23.17 -7.64 -0.54
CA TRP A 172 -23.49 -7.28 0.83
C TRP A 172 -23.55 -5.76 1.03
N ALA A 173 -22.55 -5.02 0.55
CA ALA A 173 -22.50 -3.56 0.68
C ALA A 173 -23.72 -2.89 0.02
N ARG A 174 -24.08 -3.34 -1.20
CA ARG A 174 -25.27 -2.84 -1.90
C ARG A 174 -26.57 -3.17 -1.15
N ALA A 175 -26.71 -4.39 -0.63
CA ALA A 175 -27.86 -4.79 0.18
C ALA A 175 -27.98 -3.98 1.49
N ALA A 176 -26.84 -3.57 2.07
CA ALA A 176 -26.79 -2.67 3.22
C ALA A 176 -27.01 -1.18 2.87
N GLY A 177 -27.30 -0.87 1.60
CA GLY A 177 -27.52 0.49 1.11
C GLY A 177 -26.25 1.34 1.05
N ILE A 178 -25.07 0.71 1.01
CA ILE A 178 -23.79 1.40 0.82
C ILE A 178 -23.59 1.59 -0.68
N VAL A 179 -23.44 2.84 -1.12
CA VAL A 179 -23.15 3.13 -2.53
C VAL A 179 -21.74 2.64 -2.84
N THR A 180 -21.64 1.78 -3.85
CA THR A 180 -20.38 1.17 -4.28
C THR A 180 -20.11 1.40 -5.75
N THR A 181 -18.84 1.49 -6.14
CA THR A 181 -18.43 1.27 -7.53
C THR A 181 -17.13 0.46 -7.56
N THR A 182 -16.67 0.10 -8.74
CA THR A 182 -15.41 -0.63 -8.93
C THR A 182 -14.55 0.10 -9.94
N ARG A 183 -13.25 0.13 -9.69
CA ARG A 183 -12.26 0.74 -10.57
C ARG A 183 -11.32 -0.29 -11.18
N GLY A 184 -10.49 0.20 -12.09
CA GLY A 184 -9.51 -0.61 -12.79
C GLY A 184 -10.11 -1.38 -13.96
N SER A 185 -9.41 -2.44 -14.35
CA SER A 185 -9.77 -3.22 -15.53
C SER A 185 -10.91 -4.21 -15.30
N ALA A 186 -11.39 -4.39 -14.06
CA ALA A 186 -12.49 -5.28 -13.71
C ALA A 186 -13.75 -5.09 -14.58
N ALA A 187 -14.00 -3.86 -15.04
CA ALA A 187 -15.11 -3.53 -15.93
C ALA A 187 -15.04 -4.20 -17.31
N GLY A 188 -13.89 -4.77 -17.70
CA GLY A 188 -13.72 -5.52 -18.95
C GLY A 188 -14.22 -6.96 -18.92
N SER A 189 -14.68 -7.46 -17.76
CA SER A 189 -15.15 -8.85 -17.62
C SER A 189 -16.67 -8.97 -17.61
N LEU A 190 -17.20 -9.82 -18.49
CA LEU A 190 -18.61 -10.19 -18.51
C LEU A 190 -18.97 -11.04 -17.29
N VAL A 191 -18.05 -11.87 -16.80
CA VAL A 191 -18.24 -12.62 -15.53
C VAL A 191 -18.40 -11.64 -14.37
N SER A 192 -17.54 -10.64 -14.24
CA SER A 192 -17.64 -9.60 -13.21
C SER A 192 -18.95 -8.83 -13.29
N TYR A 193 -19.43 -8.51 -14.49
CA TYR A 193 -20.73 -7.85 -14.68
C TYR A 193 -21.87 -8.76 -14.24
N ALA A 194 -21.86 -10.01 -14.69
CA ALA A 194 -22.93 -10.97 -14.43
C ALA A 194 -23.11 -11.28 -12.93
N ILE A 195 -22.00 -11.43 -12.20
CA ILE A 195 -22.06 -11.70 -10.75
C ILE A 195 -22.17 -10.42 -9.90
N GLY A 196 -22.29 -9.24 -10.51
CA GLY A 196 -22.52 -7.98 -9.81
C GLY A 196 -21.28 -7.36 -9.16
N ILE A 197 -20.06 -7.72 -9.58
CA ILE A 197 -18.85 -6.99 -9.18
C ILE A 197 -18.90 -5.59 -9.79
N VAL A 198 -19.10 -5.51 -11.11
CA VAL A 198 -19.16 -4.25 -11.85
C VAL A 198 -20.60 -3.98 -12.33
N ALA A 199 -20.99 -2.72 -12.45
CA ALA A 199 -22.32 -2.33 -12.93
C ALA A 199 -22.37 -2.05 -14.45
N VAL A 200 -21.25 -2.20 -15.15
CA VAL A 200 -21.07 -1.75 -16.54
C VAL A 200 -21.01 -2.96 -17.47
N ASN A 201 -21.84 -3.00 -18.51
CA ASN A 201 -21.82 -4.08 -19.51
C ASN A 201 -20.60 -3.94 -20.44
N PRO A 202 -19.61 -4.84 -20.37
CA PRO A 202 -18.36 -4.72 -21.13
C PRO A 202 -18.57 -4.76 -22.65
N LEU A 203 -19.60 -5.45 -23.15
CA LEU A 203 -19.85 -5.55 -24.59
C LEU A 203 -20.41 -4.24 -25.14
N PHE A 204 -21.32 -3.60 -24.41
CA PHE A 204 -21.86 -2.29 -24.80
C PHE A 204 -20.76 -1.23 -24.86
N PHE A 205 -19.86 -1.22 -23.87
CA PHE A 205 -18.75 -0.27 -23.79
C PHE A 205 -17.48 -0.72 -24.54
N LYS A 206 -17.54 -1.86 -25.24
CA LYS A 206 -16.41 -2.45 -26.01
C LYS A 206 -15.13 -2.61 -25.18
N LEU A 207 -15.28 -3.04 -23.94
CA LEU A 207 -14.18 -3.22 -22.98
C LEU A 207 -13.54 -4.61 -23.15
N PRO A 208 -12.21 -4.68 -23.38
CA PRO A 208 -11.51 -5.95 -23.59
C PRO A 208 -11.25 -6.69 -22.28
N PHE A 209 -11.50 -8.00 -22.25
CA PHE A 209 -11.25 -8.85 -21.08
C PHE A 209 -9.76 -9.00 -20.79
N GLU A 210 -8.93 -9.08 -21.83
CA GLU A 210 -7.49 -9.31 -21.73
C GLU A 210 -6.76 -8.15 -21.03
N ARG A 211 -7.39 -6.97 -20.98
CA ARG A 211 -6.88 -5.83 -20.21
C ARG A 211 -7.06 -6.04 -18.70
N PHE A 212 -8.04 -6.86 -18.31
CA PHE A 212 -8.30 -7.31 -16.95
C PHE A 212 -7.49 -8.54 -16.61
N LEU A 213 -7.74 -9.64 -17.32
CA LEU A 213 -7.12 -10.92 -17.08
C LEU A 213 -6.55 -11.47 -18.37
N ASN A 214 -5.22 -11.37 -18.50
CA ASN A 214 -4.50 -11.90 -19.65
C ASN A 214 -4.10 -13.37 -19.38
N PRO A 215 -4.43 -14.32 -20.28
CA PRO A 215 -4.04 -15.73 -20.15
C PRO A 215 -2.54 -15.95 -19.92
N PHE A 216 -1.69 -15.11 -20.52
CA PHE A 216 -0.23 -15.26 -20.48
C PHE A 216 0.43 -14.55 -19.30
N ARG A 217 -0.32 -13.75 -18.52
CA ARG A 217 0.22 -13.06 -17.36
C ARG A 217 0.09 -13.92 -16.10
N PRO A 218 1.14 -14.03 -15.26
CA PRO A 218 1.10 -14.83 -14.04
C PRO A 218 0.44 -14.11 -12.85
N SER A 219 0.16 -12.80 -12.95
CA SER A 219 -0.44 -12.04 -11.85
C SER A 219 -1.95 -12.25 -11.75
N PRO A 220 -2.51 -12.22 -10.53
CA PRO A 220 -3.93 -12.16 -10.30
C PRO A 220 -4.50 -10.82 -10.79
N PRO A 221 -5.80 -10.79 -11.14
CA PRO A 221 -6.49 -9.55 -11.42
C PRO A 221 -6.63 -8.73 -10.13
N ASP A 222 -6.52 -7.41 -10.26
CA ASP A 222 -6.77 -6.45 -9.18
C ASP A 222 -8.16 -5.85 -9.39
N VAL A 223 -9.02 -5.94 -8.38
CA VAL A 223 -10.37 -5.37 -8.37
C VAL A 223 -10.45 -4.41 -7.19
N ASP A 224 -10.41 -3.12 -7.51
CA ASP A 224 -10.51 -2.05 -6.53
C ASP A 224 -11.98 -1.75 -6.25
N GLY A 225 -12.41 -1.99 -5.01
CA GLY A 225 -13.75 -1.69 -4.52
C GLY A 225 -13.81 -0.29 -3.94
N ASP A 226 -14.69 0.54 -4.47
CA ASP A 226 -14.97 1.87 -3.94
C ASP A 226 -16.26 1.86 -3.14
N PHE A 227 -16.22 2.45 -1.96
CA PHE A 227 -17.33 2.52 -1.03
C PHE A 227 -17.54 3.98 -0.60
N ALA A 228 -18.76 4.32 -0.19
CA ALA A 228 -19.01 5.58 0.51
C ALA A 228 -18.04 5.71 1.70
N ASP A 229 -17.33 6.83 1.79
CA ASP A 229 -16.24 7.04 2.75
C ASP A 229 -16.71 6.99 4.21
N ASP A 230 -17.95 7.39 4.47
CA ASP A 230 -18.62 7.35 5.77
C ASP A 230 -19.08 5.94 6.20
N ARG A 231 -19.14 4.97 5.28
CA ARG A 231 -19.61 3.59 5.55
C ARG A 231 -18.62 2.49 5.16
N ARG A 232 -17.42 2.84 4.68
CA ARG A 232 -16.34 1.89 4.31
C ARG A 232 -16.03 0.90 5.43
N ASP A 233 -15.92 1.38 6.66
CA ASP A 233 -15.52 0.56 7.80
C ASP A 233 -16.56 -0.52 8.14
N GLU A 234 -17.84 -0.35 7.74
CA GLU A 234 -18.86 -1.40 7.85
C GLU A 234 -18.55 -2.59 6.94
N VAL A 235 -18.04 -2.34 5.73
CA VAL A 235 -17.63 -3.39 4.79
C VAL A 235 -16.42 -4.15 5.32
N ILE A 236 -15.45 -3.42 5.91
CA ILE A 236 -14.30 -4.05 6.57
C ILE A 236 -14.76 -4.91 7.75
N ALA A 237 -15.70 -4.42 8.55
CA ALA A 237 -16.27 -5.18 9.66
C ALA A 237 -16.98 -6.46 9.17
N TYR A 238 -17.74 -6.37 8.07
CA TYR A 238 -18.39 -7.53 7.45
C TYR A 238 -17.38 -8.59 7.02
N VAL A 239 -16.35 -8.21 6.25
CA VAL A 239 -15.35 -9.20 5.79
C VAL A 239 -14.56 -9.78 6.97
N THR A 240 -14.28 -8.97 8.00
CA THR A 240 -13.61 -9.43 9.22
C THR A 240 -14.47 -10.44 9.99
N GLN A 241 -15.78 -10.20 10.09
CA GLN A 241 -16.71 -11.11 10.75
C GLN A 241 -16.88 -12.41 9.95
N LYS A 242 -16.97 -12.32 8.62
CA LYS A 242 -17.20 -13.46 7.75
C LYS A 242 -15.99 -14.37 7.60
N TYR A 243 -14.82 -13.79 7.30
CA TYR A 243 -13.61 -14.57 7.02
C TYR A 243 -12.76 -14.86 8.27
N GLY A 244 -12.96 -14.13 9.36
CA GLY A 244 -12.28 -14.33 10.64
C GLY A 244 -11.33 -13.18 11.00
N LYS A 245 -11.32 -12.82 12.29
CA LYS A 245 -10.52 -11.70 12.83
C LYS A 245 -9.00 -11.91 12.73
N ASP A 246 -8.57 -13.17 12.69
CA ASP A 246 -7.18 -13.59 12.54
C ASP A 246 -6.74 -13.73 11.07
N ARG A 247 -7.69 -13.61 10.13
CA ARG A 247 -7.46 -13.80 8.69
C ARG A 247 -7.58 -12.51 7.88
N VAL A 248 -8.12 -11.45 8.50
CA VAL A 248 -8.31 -10.13 7.88
C VAL A 248 -7.50 -9.08 8.61
N ALA A 249 -6.70 -8.32 7.87
CA ALA A 249 -5.93 -7.19 8.39
C ALA A 249 -5.83 -6.08 7.36
N GLN A 250 -5.57 -4.87 7.82
CA GLN A 250 -5.16 -3.79 6.94
C GLN A 250 -3.67 -3.90 6.60
N ILE A 251 -3.27 -3.35 5.46
CA ILE A 251 -1.87 -3.36 5.04
C ILE A 251 -1.13 -2.21 5.71
N ILE A 252 0.07 -2.46 6.22
CA ILE A 252 0.94 -1.40 6.74
C ILE A 252 1.54 -0.56 5.61
N THR A 253 1.76 0.71 5.91
CA THR A 253 2.60 1.61 5.11
C THR A 253 3.71 2.18 5.97
N PHE A 254 4.84 2.47 5.33
CA PHE A 254 5.97 3.11 5.98
C PHE A 254 6.10 4.53 5.46
N GLY A 255 5.97 5.51 6.36
CA GLY A 255 6.33 6.88 6.05
C GLY A 255 7.85 7.00 6.03
N THR A 256 8.43 7.41 4.90
CA THR A 256 9.88 7.63 4.76
C THR A 256 10.25 9.09 4.99
N MET A 257 11.52 9.33 5.35
CA MET A 257 12.05 10.68 5.49
C MET A 257 12.37 11.27 4.11
N MET A 258 11.43 12.07 3.58
CA MET A 258 11.61 12.82 2.34
C MET A 258 12.58 14.00 2.54
N ALA A 259 13.33 14.40 1.51
CA ALA A 259 14.35 15.47 1.56
C ALA A 259 14.06 16.64 2.51
N ARG A 260 12.92 17.32 2.33
CA ARG A 260 12.51 18.46 3.17
C ARG A 260 12.24 18.07 4.63
N ALA A 261 11.65 16.90 4.86
CA ALA A 261 11.37 16.38 6.19
C ALA A 261 12.67 16.00 6.90
N SER A 262 13.58 15.31 6.21
CA SER A 262 14.91 14.93 6.71
C SER A 262 15.68 16.13 7.22
N VAL A 263 15.72 17.24 6.46
CA VAL A 263 16.38 18.50 6.89
C VAL A 263 15.75 19.08 8.16
N ARG A 264 14.41 19.09 8.26
CA ARG A 264 13.73 19.62 9.45
C ARG A 264 13.95 18.74 10.67
N ASP A 265 13.91 17.42 10.50
CA ASP A 265 14.04 16.47 11.61
C ASP A 265 15.49 16.37 12.10
N ALA A 266 16.47 16.29 11.19
CA ALA A 266 17.89 16.36 11.54
C ALA A 266 18.21 17.66 12.28
N GLY A 267 17.73 18.80 11.78
CA GLY A 267 17.96 20.09 12.42
C GLY A 267 17.33 20.19 13.81
N ARG A 268 16.11 19.65 13.99
CA ARG A 268 15.49 19.56 15.32
C ARG A 268 16.30 18.69 16.27
N ALA A 269 16.75 17.52 15.83
CA ALA A 269 17.56 16.62 16.64
C ALA A 269 18.92 17.24 17.01
N LEU A 270 19.53 18.02 16.13
CA LEU A 270 20.75 18.79 16.40
C LEU A 270 20.53 19.99 17.35
N GLY A 271 19.28 20.31 17.71
CA GLY A 271 18.95 21.46 18.55
C GLY A 271 18.97 22.81 17.81
N LEU A 272 18.93 22.79 16.48
CA LEU A 272 18.90 24.01 15.65
C LEU A 272 17.50 24.66 15.70
N ALA A 273 17.46 25.99 15.54
CA ALA A 273 16.22 26.73 15.55
C ALA A 273 15.31 26.34 14.37
N TYR A 274 14.02 26.09 14.64
CA TYR A 274 13.04 25.69 13.61
C TYR A 274 13.02 26.63 12.40
N GLY A 275 13.08 27.96 12.63
CA GLY A 275 13.08 28.95 11.55
C GLY A 275 14.32 28.90 10.65
N PHE A 276 15.45 28.41 11.16
CA PHE A 276 16.64 28.13 10.36
C PHE A 276 16.42 26.89 9.49
N CYS A 277 15.99 25.78 10.09
CA CYS A 277 15.77 24.52 9.37
C CYS A 277 14.67 24.63 8.30
N ASP A 278 13.57 25.34 8.57
CA ASP A 278 12.49 25.54 7.61
C ASP A 278 12.92 26.42 6.42
N ARG A 279 13.82 27.39 6.65
CA ARG A 279 14.40 28.21 5.58
C ARG A 279 15.22 27.36 4.63
N VAL A 280 16.10 26.50 5.15
CA VAL A 280 16.91 25.57 4.35
C VAL A 280 15.99 24.58 3.60
N ALA A 281 15.02 23.99 4.29
CA ALA A 281 14.10 23.02 3.69
C ALA A 281 13.23 23.62 2.55
N LYS A 282 12.87 24.91 2.62
CA LYS A 282 12.08 25.59 1.57
C LYS A 282 12.84 25.78 0.26
N LEU A 283 14.18 25.82 0.30
CA LEU A 283 15.03 25.94 -0.89
C LEU A 283 15.14 24.63 -1.68
N ILE A 284 14.74 23.50 -1.10
CA ILE A 284 14.62 22.21 -1.79
C ILE A 284 13.38 22.27 -2.68
N PRO A 285 13.45 22.13 -4.02
CA PRO A 285 12.27 22.17 -4.88
C PRO A 285 11.28 21.01 -4.60
N PHE A 286 10.05 21.13 -5.09
CA PHE A 286 9.14 20.00 -5.07
C PHE A 286 9.54 18.98 -6.14
N GLY A 287 9.38 17.69 -5.82
CA GLY A 287 9.56 16.63 -6.81
C GLY A 287 8.53 16.71 -7.94
N THR A 288 8.82 16.02 -9.04
CA THR A 288 7.88 15.85 -10.15
C THR A 288 7.08 14.56 -9.96
N GLN A 289 5.92 14.44 -10.61
CA GLN A 289 5.07 13.27 -10.45
C GLN A 289 5.83 11.99 -10.83
N GLY A 290 5.95 11.05 -9.88
CA GLY A 290 6.71 9.80 -10.05
C GLY A 290 8.21 9.89 -9.73
N PHE A 291 8.76 11.08 -9.50
CA PHE A 291 10.18 11.28 -9.16
C PHE A 291 10.30 12.15 -7.90
N GLY A 292 10.58 11.50 -6.77
CA GLY A 292 10.88 12.18 -5.52
C GLY A 292 12.07 13.14 -5.66
N MET A 293 12.01 14.26 -4.94
CA MET A 293 13.17 15.12 -4.78
C MET A 293 14.10 14.52 -3.74
N THR A 294 15.40 14.49 -4.02
CA THR A 294 16.46 14.14 -3.07
C THR A 294 17.28 15.36 -2.71
N ILE A 295 17.98 15.34 -1.56
CA ILE A 295 18.89 16.43 -1.18
C ILE A 295 20.01 16.60 -2.21
N GLU A 296 20.59 15.50 -2.70
CA GLU A 296 21.64 15.52 -3.73
C GLU A 296 21.16 16.22 -5.02
N ARG A 297 19.92 15.92 -5.45
CA ARG A 297 19.32 16.55 -6.63
C ARG A 297 19.00 18.02 -6.37
N ALA A 298 18.49 18.35 -5.19
CA ALA A 298 18.18 19.72 -4.80
C ALA A 298 19.42 20.62 -4.83
N LEU A 299 20.59 20.12 -4.39
CA LEU A 299 21.87 20.84 -4.47
C LEU A 299 22.31 21.13 -5.92
N LYS A 300 21.87 20.33 -6.90
CA LYS A 300 22.16 20.55 -8.32
C LYS A 300 21.17 21.54 -8.96
N GLU A 301 19.90 21.52 -8.52
CA GLU A 301 18.82 22.31 -9.11
C GLU A 301 18.62 23.69 -8.47
N SER A 302 19.04 23.87 -7.22
CA SER A 302 18.85 25.11 -6.45
C SER A 302 20.19 25.80 -6.17
N PRO A 303 20.57 26.83 -6.96
CA PRO A 303 21.81 27.56 -6.76
C PRO A 303 21.93 28.19 -5.36
N ASP A 304 20.81 28.66 -4.81
CA ASP A 304 20.77 29.25 -3.47
C ASP A 304 21.06 28.22 -2.38
N LEU A 305 20.50 27.02 -2.50
CA LEU A 305 20.78 25.93 -1.56
C LEU A 305 22.25 25.51 -1.63
N LYS A 306 22.79 25.39 -2.85
CA LYS A 306 24.21 25.05 -3.07
C LYS A 306 25.14 26.10 -2.47
N LYS A 307 24.85 27.38 -2.69
CA LYS A 307 25.62 28.48 -2.11
C LYS A 307 25.60 28.43 -0.58
N MET A 308 24.44 28.21 0.03
CA MET A 308 24.35 28.06 1.49
C MET A 308 25.15 26.86 2.01
N TYR A 309 25.12 25.74 1.30
CA TYR A 309 25.89 24.53 1.63
C TYR A 309 27.41 24.75 1.56
N GLU A 310 27.89 25.54 0.60
CA GLU A 310 29.33 25.84 0.43
C GLU A 310 29.83 26.95 1.38
N GLU A 311 28.99 27.94 1.71
CA GLU A 311 29.40 29.11 2.48
C GLU A 311 29.13 29.01 3.99
N GLN A 312 28.16 28.18 4.42
CA GLN A 312 27.72 28.12 5.82
C GLN A 312 27.99 26.74 6.44
N PRO A 313 28.94 26.63 7.38
CA PRO A 313 29.30 25.35 8.02
C PRO A 313 28.12 24.62 8.68
N GLU A 314 27.21 25.35 9.34
CA GLU A 314 26.01 24.75 9.95
C GLU A 314 25.05 24.14 8.91
N VAL A 315 24.92 24.75 7.73
CA VAL A 315 24.09 24.22 6.65
C VAL A 315 24.76 22.99 6.03
N HIS A 316 26.08 23.02 5.88
CA HIS A 316 26.88 21.89 5.40
C HIS A 316 26.63 20.65 6.26
N GLN A 317 26.88 20.75 7.57
CA GLN A 317 26.67 19.65 8.51
C GLN A 317 25.22 19.17 8.52
N LEU A 318 24.25 20.10 8.53
CA LEU A 318 22.83 19.76 8.51
C LEU A 318 22.44 18.95 7.27
N LEU A 319 22.90 19.35 6.08
CA LEU A 319 22.55 18.68 4.83
C LEU A 319 23.26 17.34 4.67
N ASP A 320 24.52 17.22 5.09
CA ASP A 320 25.26 15.94 5.06
C ASP A 320 24.55 14.88 5.90
N ILE A 321 24.18 15.23 7.12
CA ILE A 321 23.45 14.34 8.02
C ILE A 321 22.06 14.05 7.46
N ALA A 322 21.33 15.07 7.01
CA ALA A 322 19.99 14.89 6.46
C ALA A 322 20.00 13.98 5.23
N GLN A 323 21.08 13.99 4.44
CA GLN A 323 21.28 13.11 3.30
C GLN A 323 21.55 11.66 3.73
N LYS A 324 22.23 11.42 4.86
CA LYS A 324 22.41 10.06 5.41
C LYS A 324 21.11 9.42 5.89
N ILE A 325 20.17 10.21 6.40
CA ILE A 325 18.87 9.70 6.92
C ILE A 325 17.73 9.81 5.90
N GLU A 326 17.98 10.43 4.73
CA GLU A 326 17.00 10.51 3.65
C GLU A 326 16.59 9.11 3.17
N GLY A 327 15.29 8.88 3.04
CA GLY A 327 14.73 7.60 2.62
C GLY A 327 14.56 6.58 3.74
N CYS A 328 15.13 6.79 4.93
CA CYS A 328 14.91 5.91 6.07
C CYS A 328 13.42 5.87 6.47
N ALA A 329 12.97 4.72 6.96
CA ALA A 329 11.63 4.57 7.53
C ALA A 329 11.52 5.39 8.82
N ARG A 330 10.45 6.17 8.96
CA ARG A 330 10.21 7.06 10.10
C ARG A 330 9.13 6.56 11.03
N HIS A 331 8.02 6.10 10.47
CA HIS A 331 6.88 5.61 11.24
C HIS A 331 6.06 4.66 10.40
N THR A 332 5.29 3.83 11.08
CA THR A 332 4.28 2.96 10.49
C THR A 332 2.94 3.68 10.43
N SER A 333 2.20 3.48 9.37
CA SER A 333 0.82 3.92 9.21
C SER A 333 0.00 2.81 8.56
N ILE A 334 -1.30 3.04 8.35
CA ILE A 334 -2.20 2.12 7.68
C ILE A 334 -2.39 2.54 6.23
N HIS A 335 -2.37 1.58 5.31
CA HIS A 335 -2.75 1.82 3.91
C HIS A 335 -4.20 2.29 3.85
N ALA A 336 -4.43 3.44 3.21
CA ALA A 336 -5.75 4.07 3.17
C ALA A 336 -6.86 3.18 2.57
N ALA A 337 -6.50 2.23 1.70
CA ALA A 337 -7.43 1.33 1.05
C ALA A 337 -7.17 -0.16 1.34
N GLY A 338 -5.95 -0.52 1.74
CA GLY A 338 -5.44 -1.88 1.54
C GLY A 338 -5.89 -2.82 2.64
N VAL A 339 -6.65 -3.85 2.28
CA VAL A 339 -7.07 -4.94 3.17
C VAL A 339 -6.58 -6.25 2.58
N VAL A 340 -6.14 -7.17 3.43
CA VAL A 340 -5.80 -8.54 3.03
C VAL A 340 -6.76 -9.52 3.67
N ILE A 341 -7.08 -10.58 2.94
CA ILE A 341 -7.94 -11.68 3.41
C ILE A 341 -7.24 -12.99 3.10
N ALA A 342 -6.75 -13.68 4.13
CA ALA A 342 -6.03 -14.94 3.99
C ALA A 342 -6.96 -16.17 4.18
N PRO A 343 -6.64 -17.33 3.56
CA PRO A 343 -7.38 -18.57 3.81
C PRO A 343 -7.18 -19.16 5.22
N ARG A 344 -6.05 -18.85 5.85
CA ARG A 344 -5.59 -19.32 7.16
C ARG A 344 -5.15 -18.12 8.01
N PRO A 345 -4.83 -18.28 9.31
CA PRO A 345 -4.35 -17.18 10.13
C PRO A 345 -3.22 -16.40 9.43
N LEU A 346 -3.30 -15.07 9.46
CA LEU A 346 -2.34 -14.19 8.77
C LEU A 346 -0.90 -14.43 9.19
N THR A 347 -0.68 -14.83 10.44
CA THR A 347 0.64 -15.16 11.01
C THR A 347 1.37 -16.31 10.29
N GLU A 348 0.66 -17.10 9.48
CA GLU A 348 1.28 -18.14 8.64
C GLU A 348 1.88 -17.58 7.34
N PHE A 349 1.60 -16.32 6.99
CA PHE A 349 2.04 -15.67 5.76
C PHE A 349 2.79 -14.35 6.01
N THR A 350 2.39 -13.59 7.02
CA THR A 350 2.98 -12.29 7.36
C THR A 350 2.90 -12.07 8.87
N PRO A 351 3.95 -11.50 9.50
CA PRO A 351 3.82 -11.02 10.86
C PRO A 351 2.76 -9.92 10.91
N VAL A 352 2.07 -9.81 12.05
CA VAL A 352 1.01 -8.82 12.26
C VAL A 352 1.29 -8.00 13.51
N GLN A 353 0.74 -6.79 13.55
CA GLN A 353 0.78 -5.93 14.73
C GLN A 353 -0.51 -5.13 14.85
N TYR A 354 -0.69 -4.48 15.99
CA TYR A 354 -1.73 -3.45 16.11
C TYR A 354 -1.20 -2.12 15.62
N GLU A 355 -2.09 -1.30 15.06
CA GLU A 355 -1.77 0.09 14.75
C GLU A 355 -1.30 0.85 16.00
N VAL A 356 -0.44 1.86 15.81
CA VAL A 356 0.06 2.68 16.91
C VAL A 356 -1.11 3.42 17.58
N GLY A 357 -1.37 3.11 18.85
CA GLY A 357 -2.42 3.75 19.64
C GLY A 357 -3.85 3.31 19.33
N GLY A 358 -4.04 2.23 18.57
CA GLY A 358 -5.37 1.74 18.21
C GLY A 358 -5.54 0.23 18.36
N THR A 359 -6.58 -0.30 17.72
CA THR A 359 -6.97 -1.73 17.85
C THR A 359 -7.07 -2.44 16.50
N LYS A 360 -6.83 -1.74 15.40
CA LYS A 360 -6.84 -2.32 14.06
C LYS A 360 -5.61 -3.20 13.87
N LEU A 361 -5.84 -4.43 13.42
CA LEU A 361 -4.78 -5.37 13.05
C LEU A 361 -4.18 -4.96 11.69
N THR A 362 -2.86 -4.89 11.63
CA THR A 362 -2.09 -4.56 10.43
C THR A 362 -1.05 -5.64 10.14
N THR A 363 -0.77 -5.85 8.85
CA THR A 363 0.39 -6.65 8.44
C THR A 363 1.69 -5.94 8.81
N GLN A 364 2.82 -6.64 8.90
CA GLN A 364 4.15 -6.00 8.98
C GLN A 364 4.82 -5.94 7.61
N TYR A 365 4.33 -6.72 6.64
CA TYR A 365 4.67 -6.53 5.24
C TYR A 365 3.81 -5.46 4.60
N GLU A 366 4.47 -4.48 4.01
CA GLU A 366 3.86 -3.48 3.14
C GLU A 366 3.33 -4.10 1.85
N MET A 367 2.55 -3.30 1.12
CA MET A 367 1.79 -3.70 -0.08
C MET A 367 2.50 -4.70 -0.99
N TYR A 368 3.75 -4.45 -1.39
CA TYR A 368 4.47 -5.33 -2.30
C TYR A 368 4.97 -6.63 -1.65
N SER A 369 5.43 -6.56 -0.41
CA SER A 369 5.92 -7.74 0.30
C SER A 369 4.78 -8.67 0.71
N VAL A 370 3.60 -8.14 1.07
CA VAL A 370 2.45 -8.99 1.42
C VAL A 370 1.88 -9.70 0.20
N GLU A 371 1.85 -9.04 -0.96
CA GLU A 371 1.47 -9.68 -2.23
C GLU A 371 2.47 -10.77 -2.63
N LYS A 372 3.77 -10.50 -2.53
CA LYS A 372 4.81 -11.50 -2.79
C LYS A 372 4.75 -12.67 -1.80
N ALA A 373 4.36 -12.43 -0.56
CA ALA A 373 4.11 -13.48 0.43
C ALA A 373 2.85 -14.32 0.13
N GLY A 374 2.11 -13.98 -0.92
CA GLY A 374 1.05 -14.81 -1.47
C GLY A 374 -0.36 -14.43 -1.04
N ILE A 375 -0.54 -13.34 -0.28
CA ILE A 375 -1.88 -12.87 0.08
C ILE A 375 -2.28 -11.74 -0.85
N LEU A 376 -3.42 -11.91 -1.52
CA LEU A 376 -3.94 -10.90 -2.42
C LEU A 376 -4.44 -9.69 -1.63
N LYS A 377 -4.00 -8.50 -2.03
CA LYS A 377 -4.59 -7.24 -1.54
C LYS A 377 -5.96 -7.02 -2.16
N MET A 378 -6.84 -6.41 -1.39
CA MET A 378 -8.09 -5.85 -1.88
C MET A 378 -8.12 -4.38 -1.45
N ASP A 379 -8.28 -3.48 -2.42
CA ASP A 379 -8.37 -2.06 -2.13
C ASP A 379 -9.83 -1.69 -1.87
N PHE A 380 -10.11 -1.34 -0.62
CA PHE A 380 -11.38 -0.82 -0.14
C PHE A 380 -11.22 0.68 0.02
N LEU A 381 -11.46 1.46 -1.04
CA LEU A 381 -11.29 2.91 -0.98
C LEU A 381 -12.59 3.59 -0.53
N GLY A 382 -12.49 4.48 0.46
CA GLY A 382 -13.56 5.42 0.80
C GLY A 382 -13.56 6.60 -0.17
N ILE A 383 -14.63 6.77 -0.96
CA ILE A 383 -14.79 7.87 -1.90
C ILE A 383 -15.94 8.79 -1.47
N ARG A 384 -15.59 10.04 -1.18
CA ARG A 384 -16.56 11.10 -0.80
C ARG A 384 -17.66 11.35 -1.82
N ASN A 385 -17.39 11.16 -3.12
CA ASN A 385 -18.41 11.32 -4.14
C ASN A 385 -19.53 10.26 -4.03
N LEU A 386 -19.21 9.06 -3.54
CA LEU A 386 -20.21 8.01 -3.32
C LEU A 386 -21.08 8.32 -2.10
N SER A 387 -20.53 8.90 -1.03
CA SER A 387 -21.33 9.35 0.11
C SER A 387 -22.20 10.56 -0.26
N ILE A 388 -21.69 11.50 -1.07
CA ILE A 388 -22.50 12.59 -1.64
C ILE A 388 -23.68 12.02 -2.45
N LEU A 389 -23.41 11.05 -3.33
CA LEU A 389 -24.43 10.42 -4.17
C LEU A 389 -25.48 9.67 -3.34
N GLY A 390 -25.05 8.89 -2.34
CA GLY A 390 -25.95 8.19 -1.42
C GLY A 390 -26.83 9.15 -0.63
N ASN A 391 -26.26 10.25 -0.13
CA ASN A 391 -27.01 11.30 0.55
C ASN A 391 -28.00 12.01 -0.39
N ALA A 392 -27.65 12.24 -1.65
CA ALA A 392 -28.56 12.81 -2.63
C ALA A 392 -29.78 11.89 -2.89
N VAL A 393 -29.56 10.59 -3.06
CA VAL A 393 -30.64 9.60 -3.20
C VAL A 393 -31.55 9.59 -1.96
N LYS A 394 -30.95 9.58 -0.77
CA LYS A 394 -31.69 9.62 0.50
C LYS A 394 -32.58 10.87 0.60
N LEU A 395 -32.02 12.05 0.32
CA LEU A 395 -32.76 13.32 0.38
C LEU A 395 -33.89 13.38 -0.65
N VAL A 396 -33.69 12.83 -1.85
CA VAL A 396 -34.74 12.76 -2.86
C VAL A 396 -35.89 11.88 -2.39
N ARG A 397 -35.59 10.71 -1.80
CA ARG A 397 -36.59 9.84 -1.21
C ARG A 397 -37.36 10.52 -0.07
N GLU A 398 -36.67 11.17 0.86
CA GLU A 398 -37.29 11.84 2.01
C GLU A 398 -38.17 13.03 1.60
N ARG A 399 -37.74 13.80 0.58
CA ARG A 399 -38.44 15.03 0.18
C ARG A 399 -39.53 14.81 -0.87
N TYR A 400 -39.32 13.88 -1.80
CA TYR A 400 -40.19 13.68 -2.95
C TYR A 400 -40.86 12.31 -2.99
N GLY A 401 -40.51 11.38 -2.08
CA GLY A 401 -41.04 10.02 -2.08
C GLY A 401 -40.56 9.17 -3.25
N THR A 402 -39.56 9.63 -4.00
CA THR A 402 -39.04 8.96 -5.20
C THR A 402 -37.84 8.09 -4.83
N GLU A 403 -37.94 6.79 -5.11
CA GLU A 403 -36.78 5.88 -5.05
C GLU A 403 -35.94 6.03 -6.31
N ILE A 404 -34.63 6.23 -6.14
CA ILE A 404 -33.66 6.26 -7.25
C ILE A 404 -32.78 5.02 -7.13
N ASP A 405 -32.84 4.17 -8.15
CA ASP A 405 -31.91 3.07 -8.32
C ASP A 405 -30.76 3.53 -9.23
N LEU A 406 -29.58 3.72 -8.62
CA LEU A 406 -28.38 4.19 -9.32
C LEU A 406 -27.91 3.24 -10.42
N GLU A 407 -28.23 1.94 -10.33
CA GLU A 407 -27.81 0.94 -11.32
C GLU A 407 -28.71 0.91 -12.55
N LYS A 408 -29.89 1.54 -12.47
CA LYS A 408 -30.88 1.57 -13.55
C LYS A 408 -31.02 2.94 -14.22
N ILE A 409 -30.10 3.86 -13.94
CA ILE A 409 -30.10 5.17 -14.59
C ILE A 409 -29.80 4.99 -16.09
N PRO A 410 -30.64 5.54 -16.99
CA PRO A 410 -30.44 5.41 -18.43
C PRO A 410 -29.21 6.20 -18.90
N TRP A 411 -28.47 5.62 -19.85
CA TRP A 411 -27.26 6.24 -20.41
C TRP A 411 -27.55 7.33 -21.46
N ASP A 412 -28.79 7.51 -21.89
CA ASP A 412 -29.21 8.39 -22.98
C ASP A 412 -30.09 9.57 -22.51
N ASP A 413 -30.03 9.93 -21.22
CA ASP A 413 -30.79 11.07 -20.69
C ASP A 413 -30.31 12.41 -21.29
N LYS A 414 -31.13 12.96 -22.19
CA LYS A 414 -30.83 14.20 -22.92
C LYS A 414 -30.60 15.39 -21.99
N LYS A 415 -31.35 15.48 -20.88
CA LYS A 415 -31.26 16.62 -19.95
C LYS A 415 -29.88 16.69 -19.29
N THR A 416 -29.32 15.54 -18.94
CA THR A 416 -27.97 15.42 -18.38
C THR A 416 -26.92 15.93 -19.37
N TYR A 417 -27.00 15.51 -20.63
CA TYR A 417 -26.07 15.96 -21.67
C TYR A 417 -26.20 17.45 -22.02
N GLU A 418 -27.43 17.97 -22.07
CA GLU A 418 -27.68 19.40 -22.27
C GLU A 418 -27.12 20.25 -21.12
N MET A 419 -27.23 19.77 -19.87
CA MET A 419 -26.62 20.42 -18.70
C MET A 419 -25.09 20.51 -18.84
N LEU A 420 -24.44 19.41 -19.22
CA LEU A 420 -23.00 19.38 -19.46
C LEU A 420 -22.60 20.31 -20.62
N ALA A 421 -23.37 20.34 -21.71
CA ALA A 421 -23.14 21.21 -22.87
C ALA A 421 -23.29 22.71 -22.53
N ARG A 422 -24.10 23.07 -21.52
CA ARG A 422 -24.17 24.45 -20.99
C ARG A 422 -22.99 24.81 -20.09
N GLY A 423 -22.20 23.82 -19.65
CA GLY A 423 -21.07 23.99 -18.74
C GLY A 423 -21.47 24.01 -17.27
N GLU A 424 -22.67 23.55 -16.93
CA GLU A 424 -23.18 23.42 -15.56
C GLU A 424 -22.54 22.22 -14.85
N THR A 425 -21.22 22.29 -14.66
CA THR A 425 -20.36 21.18 -14.17
C THR A 425 -19.91 21.38 -12.72
N GLY A 426 -20.43 22.40 -12.03
CA GLY A 426 -20.15 22.61 -10.62
C GLY A 426 -20.60 21.41 -9.79
N GLY A 427 -19.65 20.72 -9.14
CA GLY A 427 -19.94 19.53 -8.33
C GLY A 427 -20.07 18.22 -9.12
N THR A 428 -19.83 18.20 -10.43
CA THR A 428 -19.81 16.95 -11.20
C THR A 428 -18.43 16.28 -11.11
N PHE A 429 -18.41 15.00 -10.71
CA PHE A 429 -17.17 14.24 -10.54
C PHE A 429 -16.37 14.19 -11.85
N GLN A 430 -15.05 14.40 -11.75
CA GLN A 430 -14.08 14.50 -12.87
C GLN A 430 -14.30 15.66 -13.86
N LEU A 431 -15.50 16.26 -13.90
CA LEU A 431 -15.89 17.21 -14.95
C LEU A 431 -15.92 18.68 -14.48
N GLY A 432 -15.82 18.95 -13.18
CA GLY A 432 -15.97 20.29 -12.61
C GLY A 432 -14.76 21.24 -12.69
N GLY A 433 -13.66 20.84 -13.35
CA GLY A 433 -12.48 21.70 -13.51
C GLY A 433 -12.66 22.71 -14.65
N ALA A 434 -12.18 23.96 -14.49
CA ALA A 434 -12.42 25.04 -15.45
C ALA A 434 -12.05 24.70 -16.91
N GLY A 435 -10.93 24.01 -17.13
CA GLY A 435 -10.52 23.55 -18.47
C GLY A 435 -11.49 22.50 -19.03
N MET A 436 -11.85 21.51 -18.22
CA MET A 436 -12.80 20.46 -18.60
C MET A 436 -14.19 21.02 -18.91
N THR A 437 -14.69 21.94 -18.07
CA THR A 437 -15.95 22.66 -18.31
C THR A 437 -15.95 23.38 -19.66
N ARG A 438 -14.85 24.05 -20.00
CA ARG A 438 -14.72 24.74 -21.30
C ARG A 438 -14.84 23.75 -22.46
N TYR A 439 -14.07 22.66 -22.43
CA TYR A 439 -14.08 21.68 -23.50
C TYR A 439 -15.42 20.94 -23.63
N LEU A 440 -16.15 20.70 -22.53
CA LEU A 440 -17.51 20.15 -22.60
C LEU A 440 -18.49 21.08 -23.33
N LYS A 441 -18.38 22.41 -23.13
CA LYS A 441 -19.20 23.39 -23.86
C LYS A 441 -18.88 23.44 -25.35
N GLU A 442 -17.63 23.21 -25.71
CA GLU A 442 -17.18 23.16 -27.10
C GLU A 442 -17.62 21.84 -27.77
N LEU A 443 -17.44 20.70 -27.10
CA LEU A 443 -17.81 19.37 -27.59
C LEU A 443 -19.34 19.20 -27.73
N LYS A 444 -20.11 19.74 -26.77
CA LYS A 444 -21.56 19.51 -26.64
C LYS A 444 -21.90 18.02 -26.64
N PRO A 445 -21.48 17.27 -25.59
CA PRO A 445 -21.66 15.82 -25.55
C PRO A 445 -23.14 15.47 -25.69
N THR A 446 -23.43 14.37 -26.37
CA THR A 446 -24.79 13.86 -26.64
C THR A 446 -25.01 12.43 -26.14
N ASN A 447 -23.94 11.76 -25.74
CA ASN A 447 -23.94 10.38 -25.27
C ASN A 447 -22.76 10.13 -24.32
N ILE A 448 -22.76 8.97 -23.67
CA ILE A 448 -21.75 8.62 -22.66
C ILE A 448 -20.34 8.45 -23.26
N PHE A 449 -20.24 8.03 -24.52
CA PHE A 449 -18.97 7.83 -25.21
C PHE A 449 -18.24 9.16 -25.44
N ASP A 450 -18.97 10.26 -25.65
CA ASP A 450 -18.40 11.61 -25.73
C ASP A 450 -17.70 12.01 -24.42
N ILE A 451 -18.31 11.66 -23.27
CA ILE A 451 -17.74 11.92 -21.94
C ILE A 451 -16.50 11.04 -21.70
N MET A 452 -16.57 9.76 -22.08
CA MET A 452 -15.43 8.85 -21.97
C MET A 452 -14.23 9.36 -22.79
N ALA A 453 -14.47 9.79 -24.03
CA ALA A 453 -13.44 10.37 -24.89
C ALA A 453 -12.85 11.65 -24.28
N MET A 454 -13.70 12.53 -23.77
CA MET A 454 -13.26 13.79 -23.14
C MET A 454 -12.35 13.54 -21.93
N VAL A 455 -12.72 12.63 -21.01
CA VAL A 455 -11.89 12.29 -19.84
C VAL A 455 -10.57 11.62 -20.25
N ALA A 456 -10.57 10.85 -21.35
CA ALA A 456 -9.36 10.22 -21.86
C ALA A 456 -8.39 11.24 -22.50
N LEU A 457 -8.92 12.23 -23.24
CA LEU A 457 -8.14 13.24 -23.96
C LEU A 457 -7.70 14.41 -23.09
N PHE A 458 -8.41 14.73 -22.01
CA PHE A 458 -8.05 15.84 -21.12
C PHE A 458 -6.92 15.45 -20.14
N ARG A 459 -5.73 15.19 -20.70
CA ARG A 459 -4.50 14.88 -19.96
C ARG A 459 -3.30 15.58 -20.62
N PRO A 460 -2.21 15.88 -19.88
CA PRO A 460 -1.00 16.42 -20.50
C PRO A 460 -0.42 15.39 -21.49
N GLY A 461 -0.40 15.69 -22.79
CA GLY A 461 0.20 14.84 -23.82
C GLY A 461 -0.62 14.75 -25.12
N PRO A 462 -1.75 14.04 -25.12
CA PRO A 462 -2.73 14.06 -26.21
C PRO A 462 -3.46 15.41 -26.27
#